data_AF-A0A179GS32-F1
#
_entry.id   AF-A0A179GS32-F1
#
_cell.length_a   1.000
_cell.length_b   1.000
_cell.length_c   1.000
_cell.angle_alpha   90.00
_cell.angle_beta   90.00
_cell.angle_gamma   90.00
#
_symmetry.space_group_name_H-M   'P 1'
#
loop_
_entity.id
_entity.type
_entity.pdbx_description
1 polymer ?
#
loop_
_entity_poly.entity_id
_entity_poly.type
_entity_poly.pdbx_seq_one_letter_code
_entity_poly.pdbx_strand_id
1 'polypeptide(L)'
;MLKNGKLHLATLDSRDGDAQSPSSGSGHLFSGYYLPYPDSGYEGLVSTISNDPPMLNWIYVDKDTHEVKYGERSVAQEHVTGPFDCTSQDRRLTLEGWEGFAAVEEPSGVWTLYFDRDDDGLATKVPLGTRVLEVELDRREKKEPKPSSDEPPAQTGDDKERAQLRASDDEVAGSASHGHLGTAVDHGGSMTESIHAW
;
A
#
# COMPACT_ATOMS: atom_id res chain seq x y z
N MET A 1 11.41 7.17 -9.54
CA MET A 1 12.51 6.89 -8.59
C MET A 1 12.48 7.96 -7.51
N LEU A 2 12.43 7.55 -6.25
CA LEU A 2 12.45 8.40 -5.08
C LEU A 2 13.91 8.71 -4.74
N LYS A 3 14.26 10.00 -4.70
CA LYS A 3 15.58 10.47 -4.32
C LYS A 3 15.47 11.91 -3.81
N ASN A 4 16.21 12.24 -2.76
CA ASN A 4 16.28 13.60 -2.20
C ASN A 4 14.90 14.23 -1.91
N GLY A 5 13.92 13.43 -1.47
CA GLY A 5 12.58 13.91 -1.16
C GLY A 5 11.66 14.15 -2.37
N LYS A 6 12.13 13.91 -3.61
CA LYS A 6 11.36 14.09 -4.85
C LYS A 6 11.17 12.79 -5.63
N LEU A 7 10.20 12.81 -6.54
CA LEU A 7 10.00 11.73 -7.52
C LEU A 7 10.64 12.12 -8.85
N HIS A 8 11.68 11.39 -9.24
CA HIS A 8 12.34 11.54 -10.54
C HIS A 8 11.88 10.47 -11.53
N LEU A 9 11.81 10.79 -12.81
CA LEU A 9 11.57 9.81 -13.88
C LEU A 9 12.86 9.04 -14.16
N ALA A 10 12.76 7.72 -14.23
CA ALA A 10 13.90 6.87 -14.61
C ALA A 10 13.92 6.75 -16.13
N THR A 11 14.92 7.33 -16.78
CA THR A 11 15.18 7.14 -18.21
C THR A 11 15.84 5.78 -18.42
N LEU A 12 15.25 4.94 -19.27
CA LEU A 12 15.77 3.62 -19.64
C LEU A 12 16.89 3.76 -20.70
N ASP A 13 17.92 4.53 -20.39
CA ASP A 13 19.04 4.73 -21.31
C ASP A 13 20.06 3.59 -21.21
N SER A 14 19.86 2.66 -20.27
CA SER A 14 20.65 1.43 -20.11
C SER A 14 19.98 0.25 -20.80
N ARG A 15 19.74 0.35 -22.11
CA ARG A 15 19.59 -0.84 -22.95
C ARG A 15 20.96 -1.48 -23.08
N ASP A 16 21.35 -2.28 -22.09
CA ASP A 16 22.14 -3.49 -22.27
C ASP A 16 22.17 -4.22 -20.93
N GLY A 17 21.90 -5.52 -21.00
CA GLY A 17 21.56 -6.34 -19.85
C GLY A 17 22.66 -6.40 -18.80
N ASP A 18 22.25 -6.29 -17.55
CA ASP A 18 22.69 -7.20 -16.51
C ASP A 18 21.68 -7.12 -15.36
N ALA A 19 21.12 -8.29 -15.02
CA ALA A 19 20.45 -8.46 -13.76
C ALA A 19 21.47 -8.16 -12.65
N GLN A 20 21.13 -7.21 -11.77
CA GLN A 20 21.91 -6.79 -10.60
C GLN A 20 23.30 -6.20 -10.89
N SER A 21 23.34 -4.89 -11.11
CA SER A 21 24.47 -4.07 -10.63
C SER A 21 23.96 -2.72 -10.11
N PRO A 22 23.88 -2.51 -8.78
CA PRO A 22 23.34 -1.29 -8.16
C PRO A 22 24.38 -0.17 -8.12
N SER A 23 25.01 0.13 -9.26
CA SER A 23 26.01 1.21 -9.32
C SER A 23 25.84 2.04 -10.59
N SER A 24 24.78 2.87 -10.63
CA SER A 24 24.71 4.19 -11.29
C SER A 24 23.35 4.90 -11.06
N GLY A 25 22.81 4.89 -9.84
CA GLY A 25 21.56 5.62 -9.55
C GLY A 25 21.10 5.48 -8.11
N SER A 26 21.51 6.40 -7.24
CA SER A 26 21.32 6.37 -5.78
C SER A 26 19.87 6.63 -5.30
N GLY A 27 18.85 6.03 -5.91
CA GLY A 27 17.45 6.26 -5.58
C GLY A 27 16.65 4.96 -5.45
N HIS A 28 15.50 5.04 -4.80
CA HIS A 28 14.60 3.90 -4.57
C HIS A 28 13.50 3.87 -5.63
N LEU A 29 13.15 2.70 -6.16
CA LEU A 29 12.06 2.61 -7.15
C LEU A 29 10.70 2.87 -6.49
N PHE A 30 9.84 3.61 -7.18
CA PHE A 30 8.49 3.84 -6.67
C PHE A 30 7.73 2.51 -6.59
N SER A 31 7.11 2.25 -5.43
CA SER A 31 6.25 1.09 -5.20
C SER A 31 5.06 1.57 -4.38
N GLY A 32 4.04 2.03 -5.09
CA GLY A 32 2.90 2.75 -4.53
C GLY A 32 1.82 1.86 -3.91
N TYR A 33 1.21 2.33 -2.83
CA TYR A 33 0.01 1.76 -2.22
C TYR A 33 -0.97 2.88 -1.87
N TYR A 34 -2.26 2.60 -2.01
CA TYR A 34 -3.31 3.46 -1.48
C TYR A 34 -3.59 3.08 -0.04
N LEU A 35 -3.63 4.08 0.84
CA LEU A 35 -3.99 3.91 2.25
C LEU A 35 -4.95 5.04 2.65
N PRO A 36 -5.91 4.79 3.56
CA PRO A 36 -6.71 5.86 4.15
C PRO A 36 -5.80 6.95 4.74
N TYR A 37 -5.96 8.19 4.28
CA TYR A 37 -5.18 9.28 4.85
C TYR A 37 -5.79 9.66 6.21
N PRO A 38 -5.02 9.69 7.32
CA PRO A 38 -5.65 9.79 8.63
C PRO A 38 -6.33 11.14 8.84
N ASP A 39 -7.47 11.11 9.53
CA ASP A 39 -8.37 12.25 9.76
C ASP A 39 -8.95 12.88 8.48
N SER A 40 -8.87 12.16 7.36
CA SER A 40 -9.54 12.53 6.11
C SER A 40 -10.63 11.53 5.73
N GLY A 41 -11.45 11.88 4.75
CA GLY A 41 -12.44 10.99 4.13
C GLY A 41 -11.95 10.36 2.83
N TYR A 42 -10.64 10.40 2.55
CA TYR A 42 -10.07 9.98 1.28
C TYR A 42 -8.82 9.11 1.44
N GLU A 43 -8.40 8.46 0.35
CA GLU A 43 -7.13 7.73 0.27
C GLU A 43 -5.98 8.65 -0.17
N GLY A 44 -4.85 8.50 0.52
CA GLY A 44 -3.57 9.05 0.09
C GLY A 44 -2.72 7.98 -0.57
N LEU A 45 -1.64 8.41 -1.22
CA LEU A 45 -0.67 7.52 -1.84
C LEU A 45 0.58 7.43 -0.97
N VAL A 46 1.08 6.23 -0.72
CA VAL A 46 2.38 5.99 -0.08
C VAL A 46 3.29 5.23 -1.04
N SER A 47 4.61 5.34 -0.86
CA SER A 47 5.58 4.46 -1.51
C SER A 47 6.56 3.91 -0.50
N THR A 48 7.10 2.72 -0.76
CA THR A 48 8.32 2.32 -0.08
C THR A 48 9.46 3.28 -0.41
N ILE A 49 10.34 3.52 0.56
CA ILE A 49 11.58 4.31 0.44
C ILE A 49 12.84 3.50 0.75
N SER A 50 12.65 2.31 1.33
CA SER A 50 13.65 1.31 1.65
C SER A 50 13.00 -0.06 1.48
N ASN A 51 13.76 -1.06 1.05
CA ASN A 51 13.26 -2.44 0.94
C ASN A 51 13.46 -3.23 2.24
N ASP A 52 14.50 -2.93 3.02
CA ASP A 52 14.86 -3.67 4.22
C ASP A 52 15.55 -2.76 5.27
N PRO A 53 14.89 -2.42 6.40
CA PRO A 53 13.48 -2.69 6.65
C PRO A 53 12.59 -1.91 5.67
N PRO A 54 11.42 -2.43 5.30
CA PRO A 54 10.48 -1.71 4.47
C PRO A 54 9.96 -0.48 5.23
N MET A 55 10.18 0.69 4.67
CA MET A 55 9.70 1.96 5.21
C MET A 55 8.80 2.63 4.19
N LEU A 56 7.68 3.19 4.64
CA LEU A 56 6.70 3.88 3.80
C LEU A 56 6.71 5.38 4.11
N ASN A 57 6.69 6.20 3.06
CA ASN A 57 6.42 7.62 3.15
C ASN A 57 5.19 8.00 2.30
N TRP A 58 4.48 9.03 2.73
CA TRP A 58 3.39 9.64 1.98
C TRP A 58 3.93 10.36 0.76
N ILE A 59 3.25 10.20 -0.36
CA ILE A 59 3.42 11.02 -1.56
C ILE A 59 2.49 12.22 -1.45
N TYR A 60 3.01 13.39 -1.79
CA TYR A 60 2.26 14.63 -1.72
C TYR A 60 2.77 15.61 -2.78
N VAL A 61 1.93 16.59 -3.13
CA VAL A 61 2.33 17.72 -3.97
C VAL A 61 2.59 18.91 -3.09
N ASP A 62 3.80 19.45 -3.16
CA ASP A 62 4.16 20.68 -2.48
C ASP A 62 3.27 21.84 -2.95
N LYS A 63 2.46 22.40 -2.06
CA LYS A 63 1.49 23.46 -2.42
C LYS A 63 2.12 24.72 -3.01
N ASP A 64 3.39 24.98 -2.71
CA ASP A 64 4.07 26.19 -3.16
C ASP A 64 4.80 25.94 -4.48
N THR A 65 5.52 24.81 -4.60
CA THR A 65 6.37 24.50 -5.76
C THR A 65 5.74 23.57 -6.80
N HIS A 66 4.64 22.90 -6.46
CA HIS A 66 3.98 21.88 -7.28
C HIS A 66 4.82 20.63 -7.56
N GLU A 67 5.94 20.47 -6.87
CA GLU A 67 6.76 19.26 -6.92
C GLU A 67 6.03 18.08 -6.29
N VAL A 68 6.07 16.91 -6.95
CA VAL A 68 5.65 15.66 -6.32
C VAL A 68 6.78 15.12 -5.46
N LYS A 69 6.51 15.04 -4.15
CA LYS A 69 7.48 14.74 -3.10
C LYS A 69 7.03 13.55 -2.25
N TYR A 70 7.93 13.09 -1.41
CA TYR A 70 7.63 12.05 -0.43
C TYR A 70 8.20 12.40 0.95
N GLY A 71 7.47 12.05 2.01
CA GLY A 71 7.86 12.39 3.38
C GLY A 71 7.00 11.73 4.46
N GLU A 72 7.37 11.99 5.71
CA GLU A 72 6.54 11.64 6.86
C GLU A 72 5.22 12.42 6.86
N ARG A 73 4.21 11.90 7.55
CA ARG A 73 2.89 12.55 7.64
C ARG A 73 2.97 13.98 8.18
N SER A 74 3.80 14.21 9.18
CA SER A 74 3.98 15.51 9.84
C SER A 74 4.39 16.62 8.86
N VAL A 75 5.12 16.26 7.80
CA VAL A 75 5.48 17.17 6.70
C VAL A 75 4.39 17.19 5.65
N ALA A 76 3.94 16.01 5.19
CA ALA A 76 2.99 15.88 4.09
C ALA A 76 1.65 16.59 4.36
N GLN A 77 1.16 16.59 5.61
CA GLN A 77 -0.15 17.17 5.98
C GLN A 77 -0.28 18.68 5.72
N GLU A 78 0.84 19.39 5.57
CA GLU A 78 0.84 20.84 5.27
C GLU A 78 0.73 21.14 3.76
N HIS A 79 0.65 20.08 2.94
CA HIS A 79 0.67 20.11 1.49
C HIS A 79 -0.54 19.35 0.91
N VAL A 80 -0.57 19.11 -0.41
CA VAL A 80 -1.69 18.42 -1.06
C VAL A 80 -1.43 16.91 -1.04
N THR A 81 -2.24 16.19 -0.25
CA THR A 81 -2.06 14.75 0.02
C THR A 81 -3.10 13.84 -0.63
N GLY A 82 -4.05 14.41 -1.36
CA GLY A 82 -5.11 13.66 -2.01
C GLY A 82 -6.34 14.51 -2.32
N PRO A 83 -7.42 13.87 -2.81
CA PRO A 83 -7.54 12.43 -3.01
C PRO A 83 -6.64 11.94 -4.16
N PHE A 84 -5.87 10.88 -3.93
CA PHE A 84 -5.26 10.11 -5.02
C PHE A 84 -6.20 8.97 -5.40
N ASP A 85 -6.36 8.73 -6.70
CA ASP A 85 -7.16 7.61 -7.22
C ASP A 85 -6.65 7.19 -8.61
N CYS A 86 -7.21 6.14 -9.19
CA CYS A 86 -7.00 5.77 -10.58
C CYS A 86 -8.29 5.81 -11.40
N THR A 87 -8.19 6.22 -12.67
CA THR A 87 -9.30 6.09 -13.61
C THR A 87 -9.77 4.63 -13.72
N SER A 88 -11.08 4.42 -13.80
CA SER A 88 -11.65 3.05 -13.75
C SER A 88 -11.29 2.20 -14.96
N GLN A 89 -11.10 2.83 -16.13
CA GLN A 89 -10.84 2.14 -17.40
C GLN A 89 -9.34 1.86 -17.57
N ASP A 90 -8.52 2.91 -17.52
CA ASP A 90 -7.11 2.84 -17.93
C ASP A 90 -6.14 2.74 -16.75
N ARG A 91 -6.63 2.78 -15.51
CA ARG A 91 -5.82 2.73 -14.29
C ARG A 91 -4.77 3.85 -14.22
N ARG A 92 -5.07 4.99 -14.83
CA ARG A 92 -4.18 6.16 -14.80
C ARG A 92 -4.34 6.90 -13.49
N LEU A 93 -3.23 7.30 -12.89
CA LEU A 93 -3.21 8.00 -11.61
C LEU A 93 -3.82 9.40 -11.76
N THR A 94 -4.65 9.75 -10.79
CA THR A 94 -5.28 11.06 -10.64
C THR A 94 -4.97 11.63 -9.27
N LEU A 95 -4.97 12.96 -9.18
CA LEU A 95 -4.95 13.70 -7.92
C LEU A 95 -6.04 14.76 -8.00
N GLU A 96 -6.83 14.90 -6.93
CA GLU A 96 -7.99 15.80 -6.89
C GLU A 96 -8.98 15.56 -8.05
N GLY A 97 -9.04 14.31 -8.54
CA GLY A 97 -9.99 13.87 -9.56
C GLY A 97 -9.56 14.08 -11.02
N TRP A 98 -8.31 14.46 -11.29
CA TRP A 98 -7.83 14.67 -12.66
C TRP A 98 -6.34 14.35 -12.86
N GLU A 99 -5.89 14.34 -14.12
CA GLU A 99 -4.59 13.82 -14.57
C GLU A 99 -3.54 14.92 -14.84
N GLY A 100 -3.40 15.88 -13.91
CA GLY A 100 -2.52 17.06 -14.08
C GLY A 100 -1.02 16.83 -13.90
N PHE A 101 -0.47 15.65 -14.18
CA PHE A 101 0.94 15.38 -13.94
C PHE A 101 1.83 15.94 -15.05
N ALA A 102 3.00 16.46 -14.65
CA ALA A 102 3.99 17.00 -15.57
C ALA A 102 5.40 16.51 -15.22
N ALA A 103 6.22 16.30 -16.24
CA ALA A 103 7.65 16.06 -16.13
C ALA A 103 8.39 17.37 -16.38
N VAL A 104 9.23 17.78 -15.44
CA VAL A 104 10.03 19.00 -15.52
C VAL A 104 11.51 18.64 -15.57
N GLU A 105 12.23 19.15 -16.57
CA GLU A 105 13.68 18.95 -16.67
C GLU A 105 14.40 19.93 -15.73
N GLU A 106 15.08 19.40 -14.72
CA GLU A 106 15.95 20.18 -13.85
C GLU A 106 17.24 20.58 -14.59
N PRO A 107 17.96 21.63 -14.16
CA PRO A 107 19.23 22.04 -14.79
C PRO A 107 20.31 20.95 -14.84
N SER A 108 20.18 19.89 -14.03
CA SER A 108 21.02 18.71 -14.03
C SER A 108 20.75 17.74 -15.20
N GLY A 109 19.70 17.97 -15.99
CA GLY A 109 19.22 17.08 -17.05
C GLY A 109 18.33 15.94 -16.53
N VAL A 110 18.04 15.91 -15.22
CA VAL A 110 17.15 14.92 -14.61
C VAL A 110 15.71 15.40 -14.70
N TRP A 111 14.80 14.50 -15.03
CA TRP A 111 13.36 14.79 -15.05
C TRP A 111 12.73 14.50 -13.69
N THR A 112 12.01 15.48 -13.17
CA THR A 112 11.30 15.41 -11.88
C THR A 112 9.80 15.55 -12.12
N LEU A 113 9.00 14.82 -11.34
CA LEU A 113 7.56 14.82 -11.43
C LEU A 113 6.95 15.99 -10.66
N TYR A 114 6.03 16.70 -11.30
CA TYR A 114 5.25 17.81 -10.78
C TYR A 114 3.76 17.54 -11.03
N PHE A 115 2.91 18.33 -10.39
CA PHE A 115 1.47 18.34 -10.62
C PHE A 115 0.99 19.76 -10.89
N ASP A 116 0.48 20.02 -12.08
CA ASP A 116 0.01 21.32 -12.53
C ASP A 116 -1.36 21.66 -11.95
N ARG A 117 -1.43 21.87 -10.64
CA ARG A 117 -2.70 22.12 -9.94
C ARG A 117 -3.49 23.33 -10.47
N ASP A 118 -2.79 24.32 -11.04
CA ASP A 118 -3.36 25.58 -11.51
C ASP A 118 -3.77 25.53 -13.00
N ASP A 119 -3.51 24.42 -13.70
CA ASP A 119 -3.79 24.23 -15.14
C ASP A 119 -3.17 25.34 -16.01
N ASP A 120 -1.94 25.76 -15.66
CA ASP A 120 -1.21 26.85 -16.31
C ASP A 120 0.07 26.39 -17.02
N GLY A 121 0.28 25.07 -17.14
CA GLY A 121 1.49 24.46 -17.65
C GLY A 121 2.70 24.65 -16.73
N LEU A 122 2.47 24.85 -15.43
CA LEU A 122 3.46 25.25 -14.43
C LEU A 122 4.13 26.61 -14.69
N ALA A 123 3.52 27.47 -15.51
CA ALA A 123 4.13 28.73 -15.95
C ALA A 123 4.50 29.66 -14.79
N THR A 124 3.77 29.58 -13.66
CA THR A 124 4.05 30.35 -12.45
C THR A 124 5.02 29.67 -11.47
N LYS A 125 5.35 28.39 -11.70
CA LYS A 125 6.10 27.55 -10.76
C LYS A 125 7.52 27.25 -11.21
N VAL A 126 7.76 27.22 -12.53
CA VAL A 126 9.09 26.95 -13.09
C VAL A 126 9.67 28.17 -13.80
N PRO A 127 11.01 28.33 -13.85
CA PRO A 127 11.64 29.40 -14.62
C PRO A 127 11.26 29.37 -16.11
N LEU A 128 11.18 30.54 -16.73
CA LEU A 128 10.94 30.66 -18.17
C LEU A 128 12.01 29.89 -18.96
N GLY A 129 11.56 29.08 -19.93
CA GLY A 129 12.44 28.26 -20.76
C GLY A 129 12.76 26.88 -20.18
N THR A 130 12.29 26.57 -18.96
CA THR A 130 12.30 25.21 -18.43
C THR A 130 11.47 24.29 -19.33
N ARG A 131 11.99 23.10 -19.62
CA ARG A 131 11.24 22.10 -20.39
C ARG A 131 10.24 21.39 -19.48
N VAL A 132 8.97 21.47 -19.85
CA VAL A 132 7.83 20.84 -19.19
C VAL A 132 7.12 19.96 -20.21
N LEU A 133 6.77 18.73 -19.82
CA LEU A 133 5.98 17.80 -20.61
C LEU A 133 4.82 17.33 -19.75
N GLU A 134 3.59 17.49 -20.22
CA GLU A 134 2.44 16.79 -19.63
C GLU A 134 2.64 15.28 -19.76
N VAL A 135 2.36 14.54 -18.69
CA VAL A 135 2.56 13.09 -18.65
C VAL A 135 1.37 12.40 -17.99
N GLU A 136 1.06 11.21 -18.49
CA GLU A 136 0.11 10.30 -17.87
C GLU A 136 0.87 9.24 -17.07
N LEU A 137 0.34 8.86 -15.91
CA LEU A 137 0.97 7.88 -15.03
C LEU A 137 0.10 6.62 -14.94
N ASP A 138 0.49 5.58 -15.68
CA ASP A 138 -0.21 4.29 -15.66
C ASP A 138 0.17 3.46 -14.42
N ARG A 139 -0.84 3.01 -13.65
CA ARG A 139 -0.62 2.04 -12.58
C ARG A 139 -0.38 0.65 -13.15
N ARG A 140 0.74 0.02 -12.77
CA ARG A 140 1.02 -1.39 -13.05
C ARG A 140 1.12 -2.17 -11.76
N GLU A 141 0.26 -3.16 -11.60
CA GLU A 141 0.32 -4.08 -10.46
C GLU A 141 1.57 -4.95 -10.58
N LYS A 142 2.38 -4.96 -9.52
CA LYS A 142 3.57 -5.80 -9.45
C LYS A 142 3.10 -7.24 -9.24
N LYS A 143 3.56 -8.16 -10.10
CA LYS A 143 3.33 -9.59 -9.88
C LYS A 143 4.15 -10.04 -8.68
N GLU A 144 3.49 -10.49 -7.62
CA GLU A 144 4.20 -11.15 -6.53
C GLU A 144 4.75 -12.49 -7.02
N PRO A 145 6.03 -12.80 -6.75
CA PRO A 145 6.53 -14.14 -6.99
C PRO A 145 5.73 -15.11 -6.10
N LYS A 146 5.29 -16.23 -6.68
CA LYS A 146 4.64 -17.29 -5.90
C LYS A 146 5.60 -17.70 -4.78
N PRO A 147 5.11 -17.88 -3.53
CA PRO A 147 5.96 -18.41 -2.46
C PRO A 147 6.57 -19.71 -2.97
N SER A 148 7.89 -19.81 -2.92
CA SER A 148 8.58 -21.05 -3.26
C SER A 148 8.06 -22.13 -2.33
N SER A 149 7.70 -23.28 -2.88
CA SER A 149 7.20 -24.46 -2.16
C SER A 149 8.12 -25.03 -1.07
N ASP A 150 9.27 -24.39 -0.81
CA ASP A 150 10.27 -24.77 0.18
C ASP A 150 10.14 -24.01 1.52
N GLU A 151 9.23 -23.03 1.65
CA GLU A 151 8.92 -22.44 2.96
C GLU A 151 7.93 -23.33 3.73
N PRO A 152 8.29 -23.80 4.94
CA PRO A 152 7.34 -24.46 5.83
C PRO A 152 6.18 -23.49 6.11
N PRO A 153 4.92 -23.95 6.05
CA PRO A 153 3.79 -23.08 6.32
C PRO A 153 3.96 -22.43 7.68
N ALA A 154 3.85 -21.10 7.72
CA ALA A 154 3.78 -20.34 8.96
C ALA A 154 2.62 -20.92 9.78
N GLN A 155 2.94 -21.56 10.90
CA GLN A 155 1.94 -22.10 11.81
C GLN A 155 1.15 -20.92 12.38
N THR A 156 -0.04 -20.67 11.84
CA THR A 156 -1.03 -19.79 12.46
C THR A 156 -1.42 -20.39 13.80
N GLY A 157 -1.45 -19.56 14.85
CA GLY A 157 -1.62 -19.97 16.25
C GLY A 157 -2.91 -20.76 16.55
N ASP A 158 -3.86 -20.80 15.61
CA ASP A 158 -5.17 -21.43 15.75
C ASP A 158 -5.08 -22.97 15.89
N ASP A 159 -4.08 -23.62 15.29
CA ASP A 159 -3.96 -25.09 15.36
C ASP A 159 -3.52 -25.59 16.74
N LYS A 160 -2.78 -24.78 17.51
CA LYS A 160 -2.35 -25.15 18.87
C LYS A 160 -3.51 -25.10 19.87
N GLU A 161 -4.42 -24.14 19.73
CA GLU A 161 -5.58 -24.02 20.61
C GLU A 161 -6.57 -25.16 20.39
N ARG A 162 -6.80 -25.55 19.11
CA ARG A 162 -7.67 -26.68 18.77
C ARG A 162 -7.12 -28.03 19.23
N ALA A 163 -5.79 -28.19 19.28
CA ALA A 163 -5.15 -29.39 19.81
C ALA A 163 -5.23 -29.47 21.35
N GLN A 164 -5.14 -28.33 22.05
CA GLN A 164 -5.27 -28.28 23.51
C GLN A 164 -6.71 -28.46 24.00
N LEU A 165 -7.70 -27.94 23.27
CA LEU A 165 -9.13 -28.20 23.54
C LEU A 165 -9.48 -29.68 23.39
N ARG A 166 -8.96 -30.36 22.36
CA ARG A 166 -9.18 -31.81 22.18
C ARG A 166 -8.52 -32.66 23.27
N ALA A 167 -7.33 -32.28 23.74
CA ALA A 167 -6.63 -33.01 24.79
C ALA A 167 -7.31 -32.88 26.17
N SER A 168 -8.01 -31.77 26.42
CA SER A 168 -8.73 -31.56 27.67
C SER A 168 -10.08 -32.29 27.72
N ASP A 169 -10.73 -32.50 26.57
CA ASP A 169 -11.97 -33.29 26.49
C ASP A 169 -11.74 -34.80 26.73
N ASP A 170 -10.59 -35.35 26.31
CA ASP A 170 -10.25 -36.77 26.50
C ASP A 170 -9.85 -37.11 27.96
N GLU A 171 -9.30 -36.17 28.74
CA GLU A 171 -8.98 -36.43 30.16
C GLU A 171 -10.21 -36.43 31.06
N VAL A 172 -11.27 -35.68 30.71
CA VAL A 172 -12.52 -35.67 31.49
C VAL A 172 -13.30 -36.98 31.34
N ALA A 173 -13.24 -37.62 30.17
CA ALA A 173 -13.93 -38.88 29.89
C ALA A 173 -13.34 -40.11 30.62
N GLY A 174 -12.11 -40.02 31.12
CA GLY A 174 -11.38 -41.16 31.72
C GLY A 174 -11.70 -41.46 33.20
N SER A 175 -12.46 -40.63 33.91
CA SER A 175 -12.56 -40.71 35.39
C SER A 175 -13.90 -41.17 35.99
N ALA A 176 -14.89 -41.56 35.19
CA ALA A 176 -16.19 -41.99 35.71
C ALA A 176 -16.58 -43.42 35.29
N SER A 177 -16.08 -44.44 36.01
CA SER A 177 -16.73 -45.76 36.02
C SER A 177 -16.81 -46.35 37.43
N HIS A 178 -17.90 -46.04 38.14
CA HIS A 178 -18.55 -46.93 39.10
C HIS A 178 -19.91 -46.32 39.48
N GLY A 179 -21.02 -46.99 39.14
CA GLY A 179 -22.34 -46.52 39.55
C GLY A 179 -23.50 -47.19 38.84
N HIS A 180 -24.21 -48.01 39.60
CA HIS A 180 -25.32 -48.87 39.23
C HIS A 180 -26.65 -48.11 38.99
N LEU A 181 -27.42 -48.62 38.02
CA LEU A 181 -28.88 -48.66 37.84
C LEU A 181 -29.79 -47.71 38.66
N GLY A 182 -30.60 -46.90 37.96
CA GLY A 182 -31.74 -46.17 38.55
C GLY A 182 -32.59 -45.48 37.47
N THR A 183 -33.90 -45.71 37.54
CA THR A 183 -34.94 -45.42 36.55
C THR A 183 -35.55 -44.01 36.63
N ALA A 184 -36.00 -43.52 35.46
CA ALA A 184 -37.32 -42.89 35.19
C ALA A 184 -37.50 -41.34 35.09
N VAL A 185 -38.28 -40.99 34.04
CA VAL A 185 -39.30 -39.92 33.85
C VAL A 185 -38.90 -38.49 33.41
N ASP A 186 -39.18 -38.21 32.12
CA ASP A 186 -39.99 -37.13 31.50
C ASP A 186 -39.94 -35.67 32.03
N HIS A 187 -39.77 -34.70 31.11
CA HIS A 187 -40.72 -33.61 30.75
C HIS A 187 -40.04 -32.43 30.01
N GLY A 188 -40.47 -32.20 28.76
CA GLY A 188 -40.96 -30.93 28.20
C GLY A 188 -40.15 -29.60 28.20
N GLY A 189 -40.14 -28.94 27.03
CA GLY A 189 -39.98 -27.47 26.84
C GLY A 189 -38.84 -27.11 25.86
N SER A 190 -39.06 -26.78 24.58
CA SER A 190 -39.74 -25.64 23.92
C SER A 190 -38.94 -24.32 23.89
N MET A 191 -38.63 -23.88 22.66
CA MET A 191 -38.32 -22.52 22.15
C MET A 191 -37.04 -21.85 22.70
N THR A 192 -36.19 -21.14 21.94
CA THR A 192 -36.44 -20.14 20.88
C THR A 192 -35.25 -20.00 19.93
N GLU A 193 -35.53 -19.55 18.70
CA GLU A 193 -34.59 -18.98 17.74
C GLU A 193 -33.78 -17.80 18.31
N SER A 194 -32.55 -17.62 17.81
CA SER A 194 -31.92 -16.31 17.66
C SER A 194 -30.95 -16.32 16.48
N ILE A 195 -31.34 -15.55 15.47
CA ILE A 195 -30.59 -15.03 14.34
C ILE A 195 -29.34 -14.25 14.80
N HIS A 196 -28.26 -14.27 14.01
CA HIS A 196 -27.49 -13.08 13.61
C HIS A 196 -26.59 -13.41 12.42
N ALA A 197 -26.67 -12.53 11.42
CA ALA A 197 -25.91 -12.52 10.19
C ALA A 197 -24.50 -11.97 10.40
N TRP A 198 -23.54 -12.48 9.62
CA TRP A 198 -22.60 -11.72 8.80
C TRP A 198 -22.38 -12.49 7.50
#